data_AF-A0A6N8DPF7-F1
#
_entry.id   AF-A0A6N8DPF7-F1
#
_cell.length_a   1.000
_cell.length_b   1.000
_cell.length_c   1.000
_cell.angle_alpha   90.00
_cell.angle_beta   90.00
_cell.angle_gamma   90.00
#
_symmetry.space_group_name_H-M   'P 1'
#
loop_
_entity.id
_entity.type
_entity.pdbx_description
1 polymer ?
#
loop_
_entity_poly.entity_id
_entity_poly.type
_entity_poly.pdbx_seq_one_letter_code
_entity_poly.pdbx_strand_id
1 'polypeptide(L)'
;MKMWRWLLIAPLVFALAVPSFAQERFFSRGGGFHGGGGFHPGGGFHPGGVYRPGGRFHPAYPGQGARRPGPRYGDGAPPRYWPPRPWQPGPWPPRVYDPPPPRYFPPPPPAMVEGDLPPPRPHLRRPVAAREAPPPPPRLKKPVVAAPVANRALLPVVSEKRLAPDEILVAFQKEAPGQAERFARAEKLDLVETRSLKLIGVTVYRLKLPRGADLRKTLRRAGQDARVAWAQPNYYYQLQQAAPVAAPVPAQAQEKAAAPEGYAGAALNLTEAHKLARGKGVAVAVIDSQVDAAHPEIFGVAAENFDPIGGASEAHAHGTAMAGAISGHVKLLGAAPDARLLAVRAFDPVGGFARGATLPIVAGLDWAADKGARVVSMSFAGPADPLMERMVVAAAGKNMALIAAAGNEGPGAPPQYPGAYAPVIAVAAVDETGKVYRQGNRGDYIKLAAPGVDVLAAAPHGGYDLSTGTSIACAEVSGVAALLLERNPGLDLKGLRRILAESARKVAGENFGAADAAAALQAK
;
A
#
# COMPACT_ATOMS: atom_id res chain seq x y z
N MET A 1 42.65 52.38 15.45
CA MET A 1 42.36 52.36 16.90
C MET A 1 41.39 51.21 17.20
N LYS A 2 41.82 50.33 18.11
CA LYS A 2 41.10 49.26 18.83
C LYS A 2 40.72 47.97 18.07
N MET A 3 41.74 47.11 18.01
CA MET A 3 41.67 45.64 18.19
C MET A 3 41.04 45.23 19.53
N TRP A 4 40.54 43.98 19.60
CA TRP A 4 40.71 42.93 20.63
C TRP A 4 39.56 41.90 20.45
N ARG A 5 39.66 40.59 20.74
CA ARG A 5 40.72 39.57 20.82
C ARG A 5 39.96 38.23 21.02
N TRP A 6 40.56 37.14 20.58
CA TRP A 6 40.07 35.75 20.62
C TRP A 6 39.86 35.17 22.03
N LEU A 7 38.97 34.17 22.18
CA LEU A 7 39.20 33.05 23.09
C LEU A 7 38.48 31.75 22.64
N LEU A 8 39.31 30.72 22.42
CA LEU A 8 39.01 29.31 22.17
C LEU A 8 38.76 28.59 23.50
N ILE A 9 37.71 27.76 23.63
CA ILE A 9 37.67 26.63 24.57
C ILE A 9 36.84 25.48 23.96
N ALA A 10 37.42 24.29 23.89
CA ALA A 10 36.78 22.98 23.74
C ALA A 10 37.57 21.97 24.62
N PRO A 11 37.09 20.73 24.85
CA PRO A 11 35.85 20.34 25.51
C PRO A 11 36.13 19.49 26.77
N LEU A 12 35.19 19.44 27.74
CA LEU A 12 35.29 18.55 28.89
C LEU A 12 34.45 17.28 28.65
N VAL A 13 35.11 16.13 28.69
CA VAL A 13 34.54 14.78 28.65
C VAL A 13 34.05 14.41 30.05
N PHE A 14 32.78 14.02 30.18
CA PHE A 14 32.27 13.32 31.37
C PHE A 14 31.62 12.01 30.93
N ALA A 15 32.27 10.91 31.30
CA ALA A 15 31.72 9.57 31.27
C ALA A 15 30.78 9.38 32.45
N LEU A 16 29.55 8.94 32.20
CA LEU A 16 28.64 8.45 33.25
C LEU A 16 28.26 7.00 32.95
N ALA A 17 28.57 6.17 33.94
CA ALA A 17 28.42 4.73 33.97
C ALA A 17 26.95 4.31 34.00
N VAL A 18 26.67 3.20 33.31
CA VAL A 18 25.42 2.45 33.33
C VAL A 18 25.43 1.52 34.55
N PRO A 19 24.42 1.53 35.44
CA PRO A 19 24.27 0.47 36.43
C PRO A 19 23.48 -0.70 35.85
N SER A 20 24.12 -1.86 35.90
CA SER A 20 23.55 -3.20 35.67
C SER A 20 22.55 -3.54 36.78
N PHE A 21 21.31 -3.88 36.44
CA PHE A 21 20.33 -4.38 37.40
C PHE A 21 20.39 -5.89 37.49
N ALA A 22 20.83 -6.37 38.66
CA ALA A 22 20.84 -7.77 39.05
C ALA A 22 19.43 -8.27 39.38
N GLN A 23 19.15 -9.49 38.97
CA GLN A 23 17.90 -10.22 39.22
C GLN A 23 18.02 -10.95 40.56
N GLU A 24 17.39 -10.44 41.62
CA GLU A 24 17.29 -11.15 42.89
C GLU A 24 15.99 -11.95 42.98
N ARG A 25 16.16 -13.24 43.28
CA ARG A 25 15.13 -14.19 43.69
C ARG A 25 14.67 -13.83 45.10
N PHE A 26 13.36 -13.75 45.33
CA PHE A 26 12.79 -13.96 46.65
C PHE A 26 11.75 -15.07 46.61
N PHE A 27 12.03 -16.10 47.41
CA PHE A 27 11.09 -17.08 47.91
C PHE A 27 10.02 -16.37 48.76
N SER A 28 8.77 -16.80 48.64
CA SER A 28 7.89 -16.86 49.81
C SER A 28 7.02 -18.11 49.75
N ARG A 29 6.99 -18.80 50.89
CA ARG A 29 6.30 -20.05 51.20
C ARG A 29 4.82 -19.79 51.52
N GLY A 30 3.98 -20.73 51.09
CA GLY A 30 3.29 -21.60 52.05
C GLY A 30 1.78 -21.37 52.32
N GLY A 31 1.01 -22.45 52.06
CA GLY A 31 -0.28 -22.77 52.69
C GLY A 31 -1.49 -22.51 51.79
N GLY A 32 -2.41 -23.44 51.50
CA GLY A 32 -2.61 -24.83 51.93
C GLY A 32 -4.08 -25.24 51.64
N PHE A 33 -4.29 -26.54 51.44
CA PHE A 33 -5.55 -27.31 51.56
C PHE A 33 -6.60 -27.37 50.41
N HIS A 34 -6.50 -28.51 49.69
CA HIS A 34 -7.43 -29.66 49.59
C HIS A 34 -8.91 -29.56 49.14
N GLY A 35 -9.21 -30.47 48.20
CA GLY A 35 -10.42 -31.31 48.12
C GLY A 35 -11.36 -30.94 46.96
N GLY A 36 -11.78 -31.81 46.04
CA GLY A 36 -11.64 -33.26 45.86
C GLY A 36 -12.79 -33.79 44.97
N GLY A 37 -12.52 -34.84 44.18
CA GLY A 37 -13.51 -35.66 43.45
C GLY A 37 -13.82 -35.19 42.03
N GLY A 38 -13.79 -35.99 40.97
CA GLY A 38 -13.70 -37.45 40.81
C GLY A 38 -14.56 -37.83 39.59
N PHE A 39 -14.05 -38.70 38.73
CA PHE A 39 -14.74 -39.76 37.94
C PHE A 39 -13.94 -40.11 36.69
N HIS A 40 -13.89 -41.42 36.43
CA HIS A 40 -12.96 -42.16 35.57
C HIS A 40 -13.80 -42.99 34.55
N PRO A 41 -13.26 -43.92 33.75
CA PRO A 41 -13.06 -43.82 32.29
C PRO A 41 -13.85 -44.87 31.46
N GLY A 42 -13.62 -44.96 30.14
CA GLY A 42 -13.98 -46.17 29.38
C GLY A 42 -13.65 -46.20 27.88
N GLY A 43 -12.76 -47.15 27.50
CA GLY A 43 -12.73 -47.89 26.20
C GLY A 43 -11.99 -47.26 25.02
N GLY A 44 -11.12 -47.94 24.24
CA GLY A 44 -10.64 -49.32 24.27
C GLY A 44 -9.54 -49.60 23.21
N PHE A 45 -8.60 -50.48 23.58
CA PHE A 45 -7.84 -51.53 22.83
C PHE A 45 -7.24 -51.33 21.41
N HIS A 46 -5.89 -51.22 21.34
CA HIS A 46 -4.85 -52.20 20.87
C HIS A 46 -4.89 -52.90 19.47
N PRO A 47 -3.79 -53.51 18.96
CA PRO A 47 -2.42 -53.00 18.69
C PRO A 47 -1.75 -53.60 17.40
N GLY A 48 -0.50 -53.22 17.08
CA GLY A 48 0.38 -54.07 16.27
C GLY A 48 1.66 -53.40 15.75
N GLY A 49 2.82 -54.01 16.00
CA GLY A 49 4.01 -53.84 15.14
C GLY A 49 5.33 -53.46 15.81
N VAL A 50 6.11 -54.47 16.16
CA VAL A 50 7.49 -54.46 16.69
C VAL A 50 8.50 -53.95 15.63
N TYR A 51 9.50 -53.15 16.02
CA TYR A 51 10.76 -53.02 15.27
C TYR A 51 11.99 -53.05 16.21
N ARG A 52 12.97 -53.88 15.85
CA ARG A 52 14.24 -54.14 16.55
C ARG A 52 15.24 -52.96 16.43
N PRO A 53 16.17 -52.78 17.38
CA PRO A 53 17.29 -51.86 17.26
C PRO A 53 18.58 -52.59 16.81
N GLY A 54 19.34 -51.97 15.90
CA GLY A 54 20.69 -52.44 15.56
C GLY A 54 21.29 -51.67 14.40
N GLY A 55 22.35 -50.89 14.67
CA GLY A 55 23.13 -50.22 13.63
C GLY A 55 24.06 -49.15 14.18
N ARG A 56 25.24 -49.58 14.64
CA ARG A 56 26.39 -48.70 14.95
C ARG A 56 26.92 -48.08 13.66
N PHE A 57 27.25 -46.78 13.67
CA PHE A 57 28.07 -46.15 12.64
C PHE A 57 29.40 -45.68 13.25
N HIS A 58 30.50 -46.23 12.74
CA HIS A 58 31.84 -45.64 12.81
C HIS A 58 32.11 -44.87 11.50
N PRO A 59 32.85 -43.75 11.53
CA PRO A 59 33.22 -43.02 10.32
C PRO A 59 34.52 -43.58 9.73
N ALA A 60 34.56 -43.72 8.40
CA ALA A 60 35.77 -44.04 7.64
C ALA A 60 36.18 -42.83 6.79
N TYR A 61 37.44 -42.43 6.93
CA TYR A 61 38.19 -41.60 5.99
C TYR A 61 38.30 -42.28 4.62
N PRO A 62 38.58 -41.51 3.56
CA PRO A 62 39.90 -41.71 2.94
C PRO A 62 40.59 -40.42 2.43
N GLY A 63 41.92 -40.45 2.47
CA GLY A 63 42.71 -40.34 1.24
C GLY A 63 43.26 -38.97 0.87
N GLN A 64 44.56 -38.80 1.13
CA GLN A 64 45.39 -37.66 0.71
C GLN A 64 45.60 -37.59 -0.81
N GLY A 65 45.74 -36.37 -1.34
CA GLY A 65 46.22 -36.12 -2.70
C GLY A 65 46.74 -34.69 -2.90
N ALA A 66 48.07 -34.56 -2.92
CA ALA A 66 48.88 -33.54 -3.59
C ALA A 66 48.64 -32.03 -3.29
N ARG A 67 49.53 -31.47 -2.45
CA ARG A 67 49.84 -30.04 -2.39
C ARG A 67 50.75 -29.63 -3.56
N ARG A 68 50.40 -28.53 -4.25
CA ARG A 68 51.34 -27.64 -4.95
C ARG A 68 51.02 -26.17 -4.62
N PRO A 69 52.03 -25.28 -4.60
CA PRO A 69 51.99 -24.06 -3.80
C PRO A 69 51.38 -22.88 -4.55
N GLY A 70 50.61 -22.06 -3.84
CA GLY A 70 50.09 -20.79 -4.34
C GLY A 70 51.19 -19.73 -4.47
N PRO A 71 51.03 -18.73 -5.38
CA PRO A 71 51.93 -17.59 -5.42
C PRO A 71 51.59 -16.61 -4.29
N ARG A 72 52.64 -16.18 -3.59
CA ARG A 72 52.64 -15.02 -2.69
C ARG A 72 52.44 -13.75 -3.53
N TYR A 73 51.45 -12.94 -3.18
CA TYR A 73 51.37 -11.55 -3.65
C TYR A 73 52.17 -10.67 -2.68
N GLY A 74 53.24 -10.08 -3.20
CA GLY A 74 53.94 -8.96 -2.60
C GLY A 74 53.44 -7.63 -3.18
N ASP A 75 53.26 -6.69 -2.28
CA ASP A 75 53.29 -5.23 -2.37
C ASP A 75 53.40 -4.52 -3.74
N GLY A 76 52.46 -3.59 -3.96
CA GLY A 76 52.79 -2.23 -4.42
C GLY A 76 52.72 -1.92 -5.92
N ALA A 77 51.52 -1.64 -6.46
CA ALA A 77 51.32 -0.65 -7.53
C ALA A 77 49.83 -0.24 -7.65
N PRO A 78 49.48 1.06 -7.74
CA PRO A 78 48.09 1.49 -7.93
C PRO A 78 47.61 1.26 -9.38
N PRO A 79 46.32 0.98 -9.61
CA PRO A 79 45.79 0.76 -10.95
C PRO A 79 45.72 2.06 -11.76
N ARG A 80 46.19 1.99 -13.01
CA ARG A 80 46.13 3.06 -14.01
C ARG A 80 44.68 3.30 -14.45
N TYR A 81 44.19 4.51 -14.22
CA TYR A 81 42.93 5.03 -14.76
C TYR A 81 43.05 5.24 -16.28
N TRP A 82 42.13 4.69 -17.06
CA TRP A 82 41.92 5.07 -18.45
C TRP A 82 40.76 6.07 -18.51
N PRO A 83 40.91 7.28 -19.07
CA PRO A 83 39.80 8.21 -19.17
C PRO A 83 38.79 7.72 -20.23
N PRO A 84 37.48 7.90 -20.02
CA PRO A 84 36.48 7.58 -21.02
C PRO A 84 36.58 8.56 -22.20
N ARG A 85 36.45 8.04 -23.43
CA ARG A 85 36.38 8.85 -24.64
C ARG A 85 35.08 9.69 -24.64
N PRO A 86 35.12 10.97 -25.04
CA PRO A 86 33.90 11.74 -25.23
C PRO A 86 33.09 11.21 -26.42
N TRP A 87 31.80 10.99 -26.20
CA TRP A 87 30.83 10.63 -27.23
C TRP A 87 30.47 11.87 -28.07
N GLN A 88 30.60 11.77 -29.39
CA GLN A 88 30.14 12.79 -30.34
C GLN A 88 28.84 12.31 -31.02
N PRO A 89 27.74 13.08 -30.96
CA PRO A 89 26.54 12.78 -31.74
C PRO A 89 26.78 13.11 -33.23
N GLY A 90 26.57 12.12 -34.10
CA GLY A 90 26.54 12.32 -35.55
C GLY A 90 25.28 13.09 -36.00
N PRO A 91 25.32 13.74 -37.18
CA PRO A 91 24.26 14.63 -37.63
C PRO A 91 23.05 13.87 -38.17
N TRP A 92 21.86 14.15 -37.65
CA TRP A 92 20.58 13.72 -38.23
C TRP A 92 20.10 14.75 -39.26
N PRO A 93 19.60 14.33 -40.44
CA PRO A 93 18.98 15.26 -41.39
C PRO A 93 17.61 15.76 -40.88
N PRO A 94 17.19 16.99 -41.25
CA PRO A 94 15.93 17.57 -40.78
C PRO A 94 14.72 16.83 -41.36
N ARG A 95 13.80 16.37 -40.49
CA ARG A 95 12.50 15.82 -40.88
C ARG A 95 11.57 16.98 -41.27
N VAL A 96 11.15 16.98 -42.53
CA VAL A 96 10.03 17.78 -43.03
C VAL A 96 8.73 17.21 -42.45
N TYR A 97 7.91 18.08 -41.87
CA TYR A 97 6.64 17.75 -41.23
C TYR A 97 5.52 17.98 -42.23
N ASP A 98 4.95 16.92 -42.81
CA ASP A 98 3.73 17.03 -43.61
C ASP A 98 2.50 17.00 -42.67
N PRO A 99 1.61 18.00 -42.72
CA PRO A 99 0.37 17.98 -41.93
C PRO A 99 -0.63 16.96 -42.51
N PRO A 100 -1.41 16.27 -41.66
CA PRO A 100 -2.39 15.28 -42.11
C PRO A 100 -3.60 15.94 -42.81
N PRO A 101 -4.25 15.24 -43.76
CA PRO A 101 -5.40 15.78 -44.47
C PRO A 101 -6.64 15.92 -43.56
N PRO A 102 -7.53 16.89 -43.86
CA PRO A 102 -8.72 17.17 -43.02
C PRO A 102 -9.72 16.01 -43.07
N ARG A 103 -10.24 15.65 -41.88
CA ARG A 103 -11.28 14.62 -41.71
C ARG A 103 -12.64 15.18 -42.13
N TYR A 104 -13.28 14.49 -43.06
CA TYR A 104 -14.66 14.75 -43.50
C TYR A 104 -15.64 14.15 -42.47
N PHE A 105 -16.56 14.96 -41.94
CA PHE A 105 -17.68 14.52 -41.11
C PHE A 105 -18.95 14.47 -41.96
N PRO A 106 -19.69 13.35 -42.02
CA PRO A 106 -20.99 13.32 -42.67
C PRO A 106 -22.03 14.09 -41.82
N PRO A 107 -23.02 14.75 -42.47
CA PRO A 107 -24.06 15.50 -41.75
C PRO A 107 -25.03 14.57 -40.99
N PRO A 108 -25.65 15.06 -39.90
CA PRO A 108 -26.62 14.30 -39.12
C PRO A 108 -27.95 14.08 -39.87
N PRO A 109 -28.68 12.99 -39.57
CA PRO A 109 -29.98 12.71 -40.19
C PRO A 109 -31.08 13.70 -39.75
N PRO A 110 -32.12 13.91 -40.57
CA PRO A 110 -33.19 14.87 -40.29
C PRO A 110 -34.08 14.45 -39.11
N ALA A 111 -34.57 15.45 -38.38
CA ALA A 111 -35.45 15.31 -37.22
C ALA A 111 -36.80 14.69 -37.58
N MET A 112 -37.27 13.76 -36.75
CA MET A 112 -38.62 13.18 -36.86
C MET A 112 -39.68 14.18 -36.38
N VAL A 113 -40.73 14.30 -37.18
CA VAL A 113 -41.90 15.15 -36.95
C VAL A 113 -42.85 14.48 -35.95
N GLU A 114 -43.40 15.29 -35.06
CA GLU A 114 -44.35 14.97 -34.01
C GLU A 114 -45.73 14.64 -34.59
N GLY A 115 -46.32 13.48 -34.23
CA GLY A 115 -47.66 13.09 -34.68
C GLY A 115 -48.14 11.79 -34.03
N ASP A 116 -49.24 11.90 -33.28
CA ASP A 116 -50.18 10.85 -32.84
C ASP A 116 -49.87 10.07 -31.55
N LEU A 117 -50.32 10.63 -30.41
CA LEU A 117 -50.68 9.87 -29.21
C LEU A 117 -52.20 9.98 -28.95
N PRO A 118 -52.92 8.87 -28.68
CA PRO A 118 -54.38 8.87 -28.48
C PRO A 118 -54.81 9.37 -27.07
N PRO A 119 -56.04 9.90 -26.91
CA PRO A 119 -56.45 10.61 -25.70
C PRO A 119 -56.86 9.68 -24.53
N PRO A 120 -56.72 10.13 -23.26
CA PRO A 120 -57.15 9.35 -22.10
C PRO A 120 -58.67 9.44 -21.83
N ARG A 121 -59.24 8.34 -21.33
CA ARG A 121 -60.67 8.18 -21.02
C ARG A 121 -61.11 8.91 -19.73
N PRO A 122 -62.37 9.34 -19.60
CA PRO A 122 -62.86 10.10 -18.45
C PRO A 122 -63.29 9.19 -17.29
N HIS A 123 -62.90 9.53 -16.05
CA HIS A 123 -63.44 8.93 -14.85
C HIS A 123 -64.67 9.70 -14.34
N LEU A 124 -65.77 8.97 -14.12
CA LEU A 124 -67.04 9.41 -13.57
C LEU A 124 -66.89 10.00 -12.16
N ARG A 125 -67.40 11.22 -11.95
CA ARG A 125 -67.59 11.84 -10.63
C ARG A 125 -68.88 11.31 -9.99
N ARG A 126 -68.82 10.84 -8.73
CA ARG A 126 -69.98 10.74 -7.83
C ARG A 126 -69.95 11.88 -6.82
N PRO A 127 -71.10 12.48 -6.45
CA PRO A 127 -71.17 13.65 -5.57
C PRO A 127 -71.06 13.28 -4.09
N VAL A 128 -70.46 14.19 -3.34
CA VAL A 128 -70.17 14.11 -1.89
C VAL A 128 -71.40 14.55 -1.10
N ALA A 129 -71.81 13.77 -0.09
CA ALA A 129 -72.70 14.23 0.98
C ALA A 129 -71.86 14.84 2.12
N ALA A 130 -72.23 16.04 2.54
CA ALA A 130 -71.54 16.84 3.54
C ALA A 130 -71.63 16.23 4.95
N ARG A 131 -70.49 16.11 5.62
CA ARG A 131 -70.39 16.01 7.08
C ARG A 131 -69.54 17.19 7.57
N GLU A 132 -70.07 17.94 8.52
CA GLU A 132 -69.38 19.04 9.19
C GLU A 132 -68.05 18.57 9.81
N ALA A 133 -67.02 19.40 9.67
CA ALA A 133 -65.70 19.13 10.22
C ALA A 133 -65.66 19.41 11.74
N PRO A 134 -65.01 18.55 12.55
CA PRO A 134 -64.78 18.85 13.96
C PRO A 134 -63.78 20.00 14.13
N PRO A 135 -63.83 20.74 15.25
CA PRO A 135 -62.95 21.89 15.48
C PRO A 135 -61.47 21.46 15.54
N PRO A 136 -60.53 22.34 15.13
CA PRO A 136 -59.12 21.98 15.06
C PRO A 136 -58.55 21.76 16.48
N PRO A 137 -57.67 20.75 16.67
CA PRO A 137 -57.01 20.55 17.95
C PRO A 137 -56.07 21.72 18.28
N PRO A 138 -55.81 21.97 19.58
CA PRO A 138 -54.92 23.05 19.99
C PRO A 138 -53.53 22.84 19.39
N ARG A 139 -52.92 23.92 18.86
CA ARG A 139 -51.57 23.89 18.30
C ARG A 139 -50.57 23.49 19.37
N LEU A 140 -50.20 22.21 19.39
CA LEU A 140 -48.99 21.76 20.06
C LEU A 140 -47.81 22.47 19.39
N LYS A 141 -47.07 23.27 20.17
CA LYS A 141 -45.77 23.78 19.73
C LYS A 141 -44.95 22.57 19.29
N LYS A 142 -44.63 22.47 18.00
CA LYS A 142 -43.72 21.43 17.51
C LYS A 142 -42.48 21.49 18.40
N PRO A 143 -42.04 20.37 19.02
CA PRO A 143 -40.71 20.34 19.56
C PRO A 143 -39.80 20.74 18.41
N VAL A 144 -38.93 21.73 18.64
CA VAL A 144 -37.79 21.92 17.75
C VAL A 144 -36.98 20.64 17.92
N VAL A 145 -37.27 19.63 17.11
CA VAL A 145 -36.41 18.48 16.95
C VAL A 145 -35.19 19.07 16.26
N ALA A 146 -34.18 19.41 17.06
CA ALA A 146 -32.86 19.72 16.54
C ALA A 146 -32.54 18.61 15.54
N ALA A 147 -32.29 18.99 14.28
CA ALA A 147 -31.86 18.04 13.27
C ALA A 147 -30.72 17.22 13.89
N PRO A 148 -30.71 15.87 13.73
CA PRO A 148 -29.64 15.06 14.26
C PRO A 148 -28.34 15.67 13.76
N VAL A 149 -27.49 16.10 14.69
CA VAL A 149 -26.14 16.58 14.35
C VAL A 149 -25.50 15.39 13.65
N ALA A 150 -25.39 15.44 12.32
CA ALA A 150 -24.63 14.45 11.58
C ALA A 150 -23.31 14.29 12.32
N ASN A 151 -22.95 13.07 12.71
CA ASN A 151 -21.87 12.87 13.66
C ASN A 151 -20.53 13.27 13.01
N ARG A 152 -20.15 14.53 13.18
CA ARG A 152 -18.93 15.14 12.62
C ARG A 152 -17.67 14.62 13.32
N ALA A 153 -17.81 14.04 14.51
CA ALA A 153 -16.73 13.38 15.22
C ALA A 153 -16.67 11.89 14.80
N LEU A 154 -15.73 11.57 13.92
CA LEU A 154 -15.45 10.21 13.49
C LEU A 154 -14.52 9.57 14.52
N LEU A 155 -15.10 8.82 15.45
CA LEU A 155 -14.36 8.21 16.56
C LEU A 155 -13.76 6.86 16.16
N PRO A 156 -12.52 6.55 16.58
CA PRO A 156 -11.94 5.25 16.35
C PRO A 156 -12.66 4.19 17.19
N VAL A 157 -12.71 2.96 16.69
CA VAL A 157 -13.15 1.80 17.47
C VAL A 157 -12.25 1.64 18.70
N VAL A 158 -12.81 1.19 19.83
CA VAL A 158 -12.09 1.13 21.13
C VAL A 158 -10.84 0.26 21.08
N SER A 159 -10.89 -0.82 20.32
CA SER A 159 -9.78 -1.76 20.18
C SER A 159 -8.68 -1.28 19.24
N GLU A 160 -8.91 -0.24 18.44
CA GLU A 160 -7.94 0.23 17.46
C GLU A 160 -6.86 1.08 18.13
N LYS A 161 -5.60 0.69 17.89
CA LYS A 161 -4.42 1.32 18.50
C LYS A 161 -3.47 1.92 17.46
N ARG A 162 -3.66 1.63 16.18
CA ARG A 162 -2.85 2.11 15.05
C ARG A 162 -3.28 3.53 14.66
N LEU A 163 -3.07 4.47 15.57
CA LEU A 163 -3.36 5.89 15.38
C LEU A 163 -2.39 6.75 16.17
N ALA A 164 -2.19 7.99 15.73
CA ALA A 164 -1.44 8.98 16.48
C ALA A 164 -2.25 9.39 17.72
N PRO A 165 -1.73 9.16 18.95
CA PRO A 165 -2.50 9.40 20.17
C PRO A 165 -2.75 10.88 20.43
N ASP A 166 -1.94 11.76 19.83
CA ASP A 166 -1.90 13.19 20.04
C ASP A 166 -2.21 13.99 18.75
N GLU A 167 -2.79 13.37 17.72
CA GLU A 167 -3.15 14.11 16.49
C GLU A 167 -4.59 13.84 16.04
N ILE A 168 -5.24 14.90 15.56
CA ILE A 168 -6.51 14.82 14.84
C ILE A 168 -6.38 15.49 13.47
N LEU A 169 -7.19 15.01 12.53
CA LEU A 169 -7.41 15.62 11.23
C LEU A 169 -8.78 16.27 11.22
N VAL A 170 -8.85 17.53 10.77
CA VAL A 170 -10.09 18.30 10.72
C VAL A 170 -10.27 18.89 9.32
N ALA A 171 -11.51 18.92 8.84
CA ALA A 171 -11.92 19.74 7.71
C ALA A 171 -13.11 20.62 8.09
N PHE A 172 -13.19 21.81 7.50
CA PHE A 172 -14.31 22.73 7.73
C PHE A 172 -15.36 22.63 6.62
N GLN A 173 -16.60 23.01 6.92
CA GLN A 173 -17.70 23.03 5.93
C GLN A 173 -17.48 24.08 4.86
N LYS A 174 -16.91 25.22 5.26
CA LYS A 174 -16.52 26.31 4.40
C LYS A 174 -15.20 26.85 4.91
N GLU A 175 -14.26 27.01 4.00
CA GLU A 175 -12.97 27.62 4.30
C GLU A 175 -13.13 29.14 4.47
N ALA A 176 -12.52 29.68 5.52
CA ALA A 176 -12.44 31.12 5.75
C ALA A 176 -11.03 31.49 6.27
N PRO A 177 -10.50 32.66 5.89
CA PRO A 177 -9.17 33.11 6.34
C PRO A 177 -9.02 33.07 7.86
N GLY A 178 -7.94 32.45 8.34
CA GLY A 178 -7.61 32.37 9.76
C GLY A 178 -8.51 31.43 10.58
N GLN A 179 -9.43 30.68 9.95
CA GLN A 179 -10.42 29.86 10.65
C GLN A 179 -9.77 28.71 11.42
N ALA A 180 -8.82 28.02 10.80
CA ALA A 180 -8.12 26.91 11.41
C ALA A 180 -7.31 27.34 12.63
N GLU A 181 -6.64 28.49 12.55
CA GLU A 181 -5.85 29.06 13.64
C GLU A 181 -6.74 29.54 14.79
N ARG A 182 -7.90 30.13 14.48
CA ARG A 182 -8.90 30.49 15.51
C ARG A 182 -9.47 29.26 16.18
N PHE A 183 -9.77 28.20 15.41
CA PHE A 183 -10.25 26.94 15.95
C PHE A 183 -9.19 26.27 16.84
N ALA A 184 -7.94 26.16 16.35
CA ALA A 184 -6.82 25.59 17.08
C ALA A 184 -6.60 26.33 18.41
N ARG A 185 -6.58 27.68 18.41
CA ARG A 185 -6.47 28.47 19.65
C ARG A 185 -7.63 28.24 20.62
N ALA A 186 -8.86 28.17 20.12
CA ALA A 186 -10.04 27.95 20.96
C ALA A 186 -10.04 26.56 21.62
N GLU A 187 -9.61 25.53 20.88
CA GLU A 187 -9.53 24.15 21.37
C GLU A 187 -8.20 23.83 22.08
N LYS A 188 -7.28 24.79 22.18
CA LYS A 188 -5.92 24.63 22.72
C LYS A 188 -5.14 23.53 22.00
N LEU A 189 -5.20 23.53 20.67
CA LEU A 189 -4.48 22.63 19.78
C LEU A 189 -3.41 23.39 19.01
N ASP A 190 -2.36 22.69 18.62
CA ASP A 190 -1.32 23.25 17.75
C ASP A 190 -1.63 22.88 16.30
N LEU A 191 -1.79 23.88 15.42
CA LEU A 191 -1.89 23.64 13.98
C LEU A 191 -0.50 23.29 13.44
N VAL A 192 -0.32 22.03 13.03
CA VAL A 192 0.97 21.53 12.57
C VAL A 192 1.10 21.64 11.05
N GLU A 193 0.03 21.31 10.34
CA GLU A 193 0.07 21.23 8.88
C GLU A 193 -1.30 21.53 8.29
N THR A 194 -1.31 22.18 7.14
CA THR A 194 -2.50 22.41 6.32
C THR A 194 -2.24 21.81 4.94
N ARG A 195 -3.18 21.02 4.45
CA ARG A 195 -3.02 20.32 3.18
C ARG A 195 -4.32 20.32 2.37
N SER A 196 -4.24 20.87 1.16
CA SER A 196 -5.35 20.83 0.20
C SER A 196 -5.32 19.50 -0.57
N LEU A 197 -6.41 18.76 -0.53
CA LEU A 197 -6.61 17.52 -1.29
C LEU A 197 -7.54 17.82 -2.46
N LYS A 198 -6.95 18.03 -3.65
CA LYS A 198 -7.67 18.44 -4.87
C LYS A 198 -8.68 17.38 -5.32
N LEU A 199 -8.36 16.10 -5.12
CA LEU A 199 -9.14 14.95 -5.55
C LEU A 199 -10.54 14.92 -4.93
N ILE A 200 -10.67 15.40 -3.70
CA ILE A 200 -11.94 15.50 -2.97
C ILE A 200 -12.38 16.94 -2.69
N GLY A 201 -11.60 17.94 -3.13
CA GLY A 201 -11.91 19.36 -2.96
C GLY A 201 -11.97 19.84 -1.52
N VAL A 202 -11.14 19.27 -0.63
CA VAL A 202 -11.15 19.57 0.81
C VAL A 202 -9.76 19.98 1.29
N THR A 203 -9.70 20.97 2.17
CA THR A 203 -8.51 21.28 2.96
C THR A 203 -8.57 20.54 4.29
N VAL A 204 -7.51 19.79 4.58
CA VAL A 204 -7.34 19.03 5.83
C VAL A 204 -6.29 19.71 6.69
N TYR A 205 -6.63 19.88 7.96
CA TYR A 205 -5.79 20.48 8.98
C TYR A 205 -5.33 19.41 9.96
N ARG A 206 -4.01 19.20 10.09
CA ARG A 206 -3.41 18.34 11.10
C ARG A 206 -3.16 19.15 12.37
N LEU A 207 -3.86 18.78 13.43
CA LEU A 207 -3.82 19.46 14.70
C LEU A 207 -3.25 18.53 15.77
N LYS A 208 -2.34 19.05 16.58
CA LYS A 208 -1.72 18.32 17.68
C LYS A 208 -2.35 18.69 19.01
N LEU A 209 -2.54 17.67 19.85
CA LEU A 209 -3.11 17.78 21.17
C LEU A 209 -2.02 18.09 22.20
N PRO A 210 -2.33 18.87 23.25
CA PRO A 210 -1.45 19.01 24.40
C PRO A 210 -1.17 17.67 25.08
N ARG A 211 0.00 17.57 25.71
CA ARG A 211 0.40 16.36 26.46
C ARG A 211 -0.66 15.99 27.50
N GLY A 212 -1.12 14.74 27.45
CA GLY A 212 -2.13 14.19 28.39
C GLY A 212 -3.58 14.51 28.04
N ALA A 213 -3.86 15.22 26.95
CA ALA A 213 -5.22 15.41 26.47
C ALA A 213 -5.80 14.10 25.91
N ASP A 214 -7.10 13.88 26.15
CA ASP A 214 -7.81 12.71 25.62
C ASP A 214 -8.24 12.93 24.17
N LEU A 215 -7.79 12.04 23.27
CA LEU A 215 -8.06 12.09 21.84
C LEU A 215 -9.57 12.08 21.54
N ARG A 216 -10.31 11.16 22.15
CA ARG A 216 -11.74 10.95 21.88
C ARG A 216 -12.58 12.13 22.35
N LYS A 217 -12.26 12.67 23.53
CA LYS A 217 -12.88 13.88 24.08
C LYS A 217 -12.63 15.07 23.16
N THR A 218 -11.42 15.19 22.62
CA THR A 218 -11.07 16.26 21.69
C THR A 218 -11.81 16.13 20.36
N LEU A 219 -11.89 14.92 19.79
CA LEU A 219 -12.70 14.66 18.59
C LEU A 219 -14.18 14.99 18.80
N ARG A 220 -14.76 14.62 19.96
CA ARG A 220 -16.14 14.97 20.30
C ARG A 220 -16.36 16.49 20.37
N ARG A 221 -15.44 17.24 20.99
CA ARG A 221 -15.52 18.71 21.01
C ARG A 221 -15.42 19.30 19.60
N ALA A 222 -14.46 18.83 18.80
CA ALA A 222 -14.33 19.26 17.41
C ALA A 222 -15.61 19.00 16.61
N GLY A 223 -16.25 17.85 16.78
CA GLY A 223 -17.52 17.52 16.12
C GLY A 223 -18.73 18.32 16.61
N GLN A 224 -18.66 18.99 17.76
CA GLN A 224 -19.69 19.91 18.25
C GLN A 224 -19.58 21.31 17.63
N ASP A 225 -18.44 21.66 17.03
CA ASP A 225 -18.27 22.93 16.36
C ASP A 225 -19.11 22.97 15.06
N ALA A 226 -19.99 23.97 14.97
CA ALA A 226 -20.89 24.13 13.85
C ALA A 226 -20.16 24.29 12.50
N ARG A 227 -18.90 24.74 12.52
CA ARG A 227 -18.06 25.02 11.34
C ARG A 227 -17.31 23.79 10.84
N VAL A 228 -17.08 22.79 11.69
CA VAL A 228 -16.36 21.57 11.34
C VAL A 228 -17.27 20.70 10.45
N ALA A 229 -16.72 20.22 9.34
CA ALA A 229 -17.38 19.24 8.47
C ALA A 229 -17.17 17.82 9.00
N TRP A 230 -15.94 17.51 9.40
CA TRP A 230 -15.60 16.27 10.08
C TRP A 230 -14.27 16.43 10.83
N ALA A 231 -14.10 15.59 11.85
CA ALA A 231 -12.86 15.42 12.58
C ALA A 231 -12.62 13.91 12.81
N GLN A 232 -11.41 13.42 12.54
CA GLN A 232 -11.03 12.02 12.73
C GLN A 232 -9.61 11.89 13.32
N PRO A 233 -9.22 10.73 13.85
CA PRO A 233 -7.82 10.43 14.14
C PRO A 233 -6.93 10.49 12.88
N ASN A 234 -5.64 10.71 13.09
CA ASN A 234 -4.62 10.38 12.10
C ASN A 234 -4.20 8.92 12.32
N TYR A 235 -4.59 8.02 11.42
CA TYR A 235 -4.32 6.58 11.55
C TYR A 235 -2.93 6.22 11.06
N TYR A 236 -2.44 5.05 11.50
CA TYR A 236 -1.19 4.48 11.05
C TYR A 236 -1.40 3.23 10.19
N TYR A 237 -0.65 3.17 9.10
CA TYR A 237 -0.53 2.04 8.20
C TYR A 237 0.87 1.45 8.30
N GLN A 238 1.02 0.18 7.92
CA GLN A 238 2.29 -0.53 7.89
C GLN A 238 2.50 -1.20 6.54
N LEU A 239 3.75 -1.20 6.07
CA LEU A 239 4.15 -1.93 4.87
C LEU A 239 3.95 -3.44 5.05
N GLN A 240 3.52 -4.16 4.01
CA GLN A 240 3.11 -5.56 4.09
C GLN A 240 4.20 -6.53 3.60
N GLN A 241 5.27 -6.68 4.36
CA GLN A 241 6.31 -7.69 4.13
C GLN A 241 6.53 -8.54 5.39
N ALA A 242 6.99 -9.77 5.22
CA ALA A 242 7.49 -10.57 6.33
C ALA A 242 8.66 -9.83 7.01
N ALA A 243 8.82 -10.02 8.33
CA ALA A 243 10.02 -9.55 9.00
C ALA A 243 11.26 -10.16 8.33
N PRO A 244 12.38 -9.41 8.19
CA PRO A 244 13.62 -9.96 7.66
C PRO A 244 13.98 -11.24 8.42
N VAL A 245 14.07 -12.36 7.72
CA VAL A 245 14.54 -13.59 8.36
C VAL A 245 16.03 -13.39 8.60
N ALA A 246 16.48 -13.43 9.85
CA ALA A 246 17.90 -13.26 10.21
C ALA A 246 18.83 -14.34 9.62
N ALA A 247 18.26 -15.35 8.95
CA ALA A 247 19.02 -16.36 8.25
C ALA A 247 19.33 -15.87 6.83
N PRO A 248 20.61 -15.92 6.39
CA PRO A 248 20.93 -15.67 5.00
C PRO A 248 20.12 -16.64 4.13
N VAL A 249 19.44 -16.09 3.12
CA VAL A 249 18.78 -16.88 2.10
C VAL A 249 19.81 -17.86 1.54
N PRO A 250 19.52 -19.18 1.49
CA PRO A 250 20.45 -20.14 0.91
C PRO A 250 20.82 -19.72 -0.52
N ALA A 251 22.11 -19.79 -0.87
CA ALA A 251 22.61 -19.39 -2.19
C ALA A 251 21.83 -20.05 -3.35
N GLN A 252 21.35 -21.28 -3.15
CA GLN A 252 20.51 -22.01 -4.11
C GLN A 252 19.12 -21.37 -4.33
N ALA A 253 18.51 -20.76 -3.31
CA ALA A 253 17.25 -20.04 -3.45
C ALA A 253 17.46 -18.71 -4.16
N GLN A 254 18.58 -18.03 -3.92
CA GLN A 254 18.98 -16.85 -4.68
C GLN A 254 19.28 -17.19 -6.14
N GLU A 255 19.98 -18.29 -6.40
CA GLU A 255 20.35 -18.73 -7.75
C GLU A 255 19.13 -19.19 -8.57
N LYS A 256 18.18 -19.91 -7.93
CA LYS A 256 16.89 -20.28 -8.55
C LYS A 256 16.02 -19.05 -8.83
N ALA A 257 16.01 -18.08 -7.93
CA ALA A 257 15.25 -16.84 -8.12
C ALA A 257 15.93 -15.86 -9.11
N ALA A 258 17.24 -16.00 -9.33
CA ALA A 258 18.04 -15.23 -10.30
C ALA A 258 18.05 -15.83 -11.71
N ALA A 259 17.26 -16.86 -11.99
CA ALA A 259 17.02 -17.30 -13.36
C ALA A 259 16.48 -16.12 -14.20
N PRO A 260 16.73 -16.06 -15.53
CA PRO A 260 16.44 -14.87 -16.36
C PRO A 260 15.01 -14.33 -16.27
N GLU A 261 14.02 -15.18 -15.99
CA GLU A 261 12.63 -14.80 -15.76
C GLU A 261 12.23 -14.90 -14.26
N GLY A 262 13.00 -15.62 -13.44
CA GLY A 262 12.62 -16.00 -12.08
C GLY A 262 11.33 -16.85 -12.04
N TYR A 263 10.99 -17.41 -10.88
CA TYR A 263 9.72 -18.16 -10.78
C TYR A 263 8.50 -17.22 -10.85
N ALA A 264 8.63 -15.99 -10.33
CA ALA A 264 7.53 -15.02 -10.31
C ALA A 264 7.16 -14.57 -11.73
N GLY A 265 8.16 -14.23 -12.56
CA GLY A 265 7.92 -13.88 -13.96
C GLY A 265 7.30 -15.02 -14.75
N ALA A 266 7.77 -16.26 -14.52
CA ALA A 266 7.24 -17.45 -15.18
C ALA A 266 5.79 -17.73 -14.74
N ALA A 267 5.50 -17.61 -13.44
CA ALA A 267 4.15 -17.73 -12.91
C ALA A 267 3.23 -16.64 -13.48
N LEU A 268 3.71 -15.43 -13.76
CA LEU A 268 2.89 -14.39 -14.37
C LEU A 268 2.84 -14.44 -15.91
N ASN A 269 3.61 -15.34 -16.55
CA ASN A 269 3.85 -15.37 -17.99
C ASN A 269 4.36 -14.02 -18.54
N LEU A 270 5.29 -13.37 -17.83
CA LEU A 270 5.78 -12.04 -18.19
C LEU A 270 6.54 -12.03 -19.53
N THR A 271 7.31 -13.07 -19.85
CA THR A 271 8.03 -13.14 -21.14
C THR A 271 7.07 -13.10 -22.33
N GLU A 272 5.96 -13.83 -22.27
CA GLU A 272 4.94 -13.81 -23.32
C GLU A 272 4.14 -12.50 -23.31
N ALA A 273 3.85 -11.95 -22.13
CA ALA A 273 3.17 -10.67 -22.00
C ALA A 273 3.99 -9.51 -22.61
N HIS A 274 5.31 -9.51 -22.40
CA HIS A 274 6.24 -8.47 -22.88
C HIS A 274 6.40 -8.44 -24.40
N LYS A 275 6.03 -9.52 -25.10
CA LYS A 275 5.91 -9.51 -26.57
C LYS A 275 4.74 -8.65 -27.06
N LEU A 276 3.75 -8.40 -26.19
CA LEU A 276 2.53 -7.66 -26.51
C LEU A 276 2.53 -6.23 -25.96
N ALA A 277 3.04 -6.03 -24.75
CA ALA A 277 3.10 -4.74 -24.05
C ALA A 277 4.16 -4.78 -22.95
N ARG A 278 4.76 -3.62 -22.62
CA ARG A 278 5.80 -3.48 -21.59
C ARG A 278 5.49 -2.40 -20.54
N GLY A 279 4.33 -1.77 -20.59
CA GLY A 279 3.88 -0.68 -19.72
C GLY A 279 4.06 0.72 -20.31
N LYS A 280 4.45 0.84 -21.58
CA LYS A 280 4.85 2.11 -22.19
C LYS A 280 3.75 3.16 -22.12
N GLY A 281 4.11 4.36 -21.64
CA GLY A 281 3.19 5.51 -21.56
C GLY A 281 2.19 5.44 -20.40
N VAL A 282 2.23 4.38 -19.59
CA VAL A 282 1.37 4.26 -18.40
C VAL A 282 2.13 4.73 -17.16
N ALA A 283 1.52 5.65 -16.41
CA ALA A 283 2.04 6.11 -15.14
C ALA A 283 1.54 5.24 -13.99
N VAL A 284 2.49 4.68 -13.23
CA VAL A 284 2.25 3.84 -12.05
C VAL A 284 2.79 4.55 -10.82
N ALA A 285 1.90 4.92 -9.90
CA ALA A 285 2.31 5.50 -8.63
C ALA A 285 2.61 4.41 -7.60
N VAL A 286 3.75 4.53 -6.92
CA VAL A 286 4.20 3.63 -5.85
C VAL A 286 4.17 4.42 -4.55
N ILE A 287 3.13 4.23 -3.74
CA ILE A 287 2.99 4.90 -2.43
C ILE A 287 3.57 3.97 -1.36
N ASP A 288 4.80 4.25 -0.95
CA ASP A 288 5.61 3.35 -0.14
C ASP A 288 6.65 4.14 0.69
N SER A 289 7.72 3.46 1.09
CA SER A 289 8.95 4.03 1.62
C SER A 289 9.85 4.60 0.52
N GLN A 290 10.92 5.30 0.90
CA GLN A 290 11.84 5.93 -0.04
C GLN A 290 12.41 4.90 -1.05
N VAL A 291 12.25 5.17 -2.34
CA VAL A 291 12.78 4.35 -3.44
C VAL A 291 14.24 4.74 -3.74
N ASP A 292 15.10 3.75 -3.95
CA ASP A 292 16.42 3.96 -4.57
C ASP A 292 16.28 4.21 -6.08
N ALA A 293 16.03 5.46 -6.47
CA ALA A 293 15.90 5.81 -7.90
C ALA A 293 17.21 5.67 -8.69
N ALA A 294 18.36 5.51 -8.01
CA ALA A 294 19.65 5.27 -8.64
C ALA A 294 19.94 3.78 -8.85
N HIS A 295 19.09 2.89 -8.32
CA HIS A 295 19.23 1.45 -8.53
C HIS A 295 19.16 1.11 -10.02
N PRO A 296 20.06 0.26 -10.58
CA PRO A 296 20.08 -0.04 -12.02
C PRO A 296 18.75 -0.53 -12.59
N GLU A 297 17.97 -1.29 -11.82
CA GLU A 297 16.63 -1.78 -12.20
C GLU A 297 15.57 -0.68 -12.34
N ILE A 298 15.80 0.49 -11.75
CA ILE A 298 14.82 1.59 -11.62
C ILE A 298 15.31 2.85 -12.35
N PHE A 299 16.63 2.95 -12.57
CA PHE A 299 17.23 4.07 -13.24
C PHE A 299 16.59 4.29 -14.62
N GLY A 300 16.19 5.53 -14.91
CA GLY A 300 15.58 5.91 -16.18
C GLY A 300 14.06 5.66 -16.31
N VAL A 301 13.44 4.90 -15.41
CA VAL A 301 11.97 4.69 -15.41
C VAL A 301 11.23 5.51 -14.35
N ALA A 302 11.93 5.91 -13.28
CA ALA A 302 11.43 6.84 -12.29
C ALA A 302 11.31 8.24 -12.89
N ALA A 303 10.08 8.68 -13.16
CA ALA A 303 9.85 9.98 -13.77
C ALA A 303 9.82 11.11 -12.75
N GLU A 304 9.14 10.90 -11.62
CA GLU A 304 8.96 11.93 -10.61
C GLU A 304 8.88 11.32 -9.21
N ASN A 305 9.39 12.07 -8.23
CA ASN A 305 9.36 11.71 -6.82
C ASN A 305 8.52 12.73 -6.05
N PHE A 306 7.79 12.27 -5.04
CA PHE A 306 7.06 13.13 -4.12
C PHE A 306 7.26 12.69 -2.68
N ASP A 307 7.62 13.64 -1.82
CA ASP A 307 7.84 13.42 -0.40
C ASP A 307 6.92 14.35 0.41
N PRO A 308 5.72 13.87 0.78
CA PRO A 308 4.82 14.61 1.65
C PRO A 308 5.23 14.61 3.13
N ILE A 309 6.18 13.76 3.55
CA ILE A 309 6.67 13.68 4.95
C ILE A 309 7.74 14.74 5.21
N GLY A 310 8.66 14.90 4.25
CA GLY A 310 9.83 15.77 4.36
C GLY A 310 10.94 15.20 5.24
N GLY A 311 11.97 16.03 5.45
CA GLY A 311 13.19 15.62 6.16
C GLY A 311 14.07 14.65 5.36
N ALA A 312 15.30 14.44 5.82
CA ALA A 312 16.20 13.48 5.20
C ALA A 312 15.69 12.04 5.38
N SER A 313 15.82 11.22 4.35
CA SER A 313 15.55 9.79 4.41
C SER A 313 16.42 9.05 3.42
N GLU A 314 16.87 7.88 3.85
CA GLU A 314 17.67 6.97 3.05
C GLU A 314 16.77 6.07 2.22
N ALA A 315 17.31 5.55 1.12
CA ALA A 315 16.62 4.55 0.33
C ALA A 315 16.27 3.32 1.20
N HIS A 316 15.03 2.86 1.08
CA HIS A 316 14.50 1.77 1.89
C HIS A 316 14.26 0.53 1.01
N ALA A 317 14.49 -0.65 1.61
CA ALA A 317 14.41 -1.92 0.88
C ALA A 317 13.00 -2.21 0.34
N HIS A 318 11.96 -1.91 1.11
CA HIS A 318 10.58 -2.19 0.69
C HIS A 318 10.18 -1.39 -0.56
N GLY A 319 10.36 -0.07 -0.56
CA GLY A 319 9.99 0.79 -1.70
C GLY A 319 10.80 0.43 -2.96
N THR A 320 12.10 0.17 -2.79
CA THR A 320 12.99 -0.27 -3.88
C THR A 320 12.56 -1.61 -4.46
N ALA A 321 12.16 -2.56 -3.62
CA ALA A 321 11.64 -3.86 -4.04
C ALA A 321 10.33 -3.72 -4.84
N MET A 322 9.39 -2.88 -4.38
CA MET A 322 8.11 -2.65 -5.07
C MET A 322 8.33 -2.01 -6.45
N ALA A 323 9.18 -0.99 -6.52
CA ALA A 323 9.54 -0.35 -7.77
C ALA A 323 10.21 -1.34 -8.73
N GLY A 324 11.15 -2.16 -8.24
CA GLY A 324 11.82 -3.20 -9.03
C GLY A 324 10.87 -4.28 -9.55
N ALA A 325 9.90 -4.74 -8.75
CA ALA A 325 8.90 -5.70 -9.21
C ALA A 325 7.99 -5.15 -10.32
N ILE A 326 7.75 -3.83 -10.33
CA ILE A 326 6.99 -3.18 -11.40
C ILE A 326 7.89 -2.96 -12.63
N SER A 327 9.05 -2.33 -12.48
CA SER A 327 9.79 -1.76 -13.62
C SER A 327 11.19 -2.35 -13.84
N GLY A 328 11.59 -3.38 -13.09
CA GLY A 328 12.88 -4.03 -13.24
C GLY A 328 13.12 -4.47 -14.67
N HIS A 329 14.32 -4.22 -15.18
CA HIS A 329 14.64 -4.36 -16.60
C HIS A 329 16.11 -4.71 -16.90
N VAL A 330 16.93 -4.92 -15.87
CA VAL A 330 18.36 -5.25 -16.02
C VAL A 330 18.61 -6.73 -15.73
N LYS A 331 18.47 -7.14 -14.46
CA LYS A 331 18.54 -8.54 -14.00
C LYS A 331 17.16 -9.08 -13.65
N LEU A 332 16.27 -8.22 -13.17
CA LEU A 332 14.87 -8.57 -12.89
C LEU A 332 14.03 -8.46 -14.15
N LEU A 333 13.01 -9.33 -14.22
CA LEU A 333 11.91 -9.18 -15.16
C LEU A 333 10.73 -8.52 -14.44
N GLY A 334 10.73 -7.19 -14.41
CA GLY A 334 9.62 -6.42 -13.85
C GLY A 334 8.33 -6.63 -14.65
N ALA A 335 7.18 -6.53 -14.00
CA ALA A 335 5.90 -6.78 -14.66
C ALA A 335 5.62 -5.80 -15.81
N ALA A 336 6.03 -4.55 -15.70
CA ALA A 336 5.89 -3.48 -16.70
C ALA A 336 7.18 -2.63 -16.79
N PRO A 337 8.25 -3.14 -17.44
CA PRO A 337 9.58 -2.53 -17.44
C PRO A 337 9.65 -1.15 -18.10
N ASP A 338 8.72 -0.82 -18.99
CA ASP A 338 8.68 0.45 -19.71
C ASP A 338 7.63 1.42 -19.09
N ALA A 339 7.04 1.07 -17.95
CA ALA A 339 6.12 1.93 -17.22
C ALA A 339 6.84 3.13 -16.59
N ARG A 340 6.12 4.24 -16.51
CA ARG A 340 6.60 5.47 -15.88
C ARG A 340 6.31 5.42 -14.38
N LEU A 341 7.33 5.30 -13.54
CA LEU A 341 7.13 5.28 -12.09
C LEU A 341 6.99 6.69 -11.50
N LEU A 342 6.01 6.83 -10.61
CA LEU A 342 5.80 7.98 -9.75
C LEU A 342 6.02 7.54 -8.30
N ALA A 343 7.21 7.75 -7.76
CA ALA A 343 7.58 7.26 -6.44
C ALA A 343 7.13 8.24 -5.35
N VAL A 344 6.42 7.75 -4.35
CA VAL A 344 5.86 8.55 -3.26
C VAL A 344 6.34 7.99 -1.92
N ARG A 345 7.13 8.77 -1.18
CA ARG A 345 7.54 8.44 0.19
C ARG A 345 6.44 8.82 1.18
N ALA A 346 5.67 7.85 1.62
CA ALA A 346 4.62 8.00 2.64
C ALA A 346 4.87 7.17 3.91
N PHE A 347 5.95 6.37 3.94
CA PHE A 347 6.32 5.49 5.04
C PHE A 347 7.79 5.69 5.42
N ASP A 348 8.06 5.74 6.73
CA ASP A 348 9.42 5.78 7.27
C ASP A 348 9.68 4.64 8.27
N PRO A 349 10.94 4.20 8.43
CA PRO A 349 11.32 3.23 9.45
C PRO A 349 11.01 3.72 10.87
N VAL A 350 10.31 2.90 11.64
CA VAL A 350 10.02 3.10 13.07
C VAL A 350 10.08 1.76 13.79
N GLY A 351 10.99 1.60 14.75
CA GLY A 351 10.99 0.44 15.65
C GLY A 351 11.12 -0.93 14.96
N GLY A 352 11.85 -1.01 13.85
CA GLY A 352 12.09 -2.26 13.11
C GLY A 352 11.05 -2.62 12.04
N PHE A 353 10.04 -1.76 11.84
CA PHE A 353 9.08 -1.82 10.73
C PHE A 353 9.02 -0.45 10.04
N ALA A 354 8.22 -0.31 8.99
CA ALA A 354 7.96 1.00 8.37
C ALA A 354 6.50 1.40 8.56
N ARG A 355 6.26 2.67 8.90
CA ARG A 355 4.95 3.20 9.26
C ARG A 355 4.66 4.49 8.50
N GLY A 356 3.43 4.61 8.03
CA GLY A 356 2.91 5.79 7.36
C GLY A 356 1.66 6.30 8.07
N ALA A 357 1.48 7.61 8.14
CA ALA A 357 0.27 8.22 8.67
C ALA A 357 -0.75 8.48 7.54
N THR A 358 -2.04 8.58 7.86
CA THR A 358 -3.11 8.87 6.88
C THR A 358 -2.75 10.04 5.97
N LEU A 359 -2.36 11.19 6.55
CA LEU A 359 -2.23 12.44 5.81
C LEU A 359 -1.14 12.40 4.70
N PRO A 360 0.10 11.93 4.97
CA PRO A 360 1.09 11.71 3.91
C PRO A 360 0.63 10.73 2.81
N ILE A 361 -0.05 9.64 3.18
CA ILE A 361 -0.50 8.63 2.21
C ILE A 361 -1.55 9.23 1.26
N VAL A 362 -2.57 9.92 1.81
CA VAL A 362 -3.61 10.53 0.96
C VAL A 362 -3.08 11.73 0.16
N ALA A 363 -2.11 12.47 0.68
CA ALA A 363 -1.40 13.49 -0.08
C ALA A 363 -0.66 12.90 -1.28
N GLY A 364 -0.05 11.73 -1.08
CA GLY A 364 0.55 10.92 -2.12
C GLY A 364 -0.44 10.51 -3.21
N LEU A 365 -1.60 10.01 -2.82
CA LEU A 365 -2.68 9.65 -3.75
C LEU A 365 -3.23 10.86 -4.51
N ASP A 366 -3.39 12.00 -3.84
CA ASP A 366 -3.82 13.26 -4.46
C ASP A 366 -2.82 13.72 -5.53
N TRP A 367 -1.53 13.72 -5.18
CA TRP A 367 -0.44 14.09 -6.09
C TRP A 367 -0.33 13.12 -7.27
N ALA A 368 -0.43 11.81 -7.02
CA ALA A 368 -0.42 10.80 -8.08
C ALA A 368 -1.56 11.02 -9.09
N ALA A 369 -2.76 11.36 -8.61
CA ALA A 369 -3.89 11.71 -9.47
C ALA A 369 -3.61 12.98 -10.30
N ASP A 370 -3.00 14.02 -9.70
CA ASP A 370 -2.59 15.26 -10.38
C ASP A 370 -1.53 14.99 -11.48
N LYS A 371 -0.66 13.99 -11.26
CA LYS A 371 0.36 13.54 -12.23
C LYS A 371 -0.13 12.56 -13.29
N GLY A 372 -1.44 12.27 -13.29
CA GLY A 372 -2.08 11.40 -14.28
C GLY A 372 -1.76 9.91 -14.09
N ALA A 373 -1.47 9.47 -12.86
CA ALA A 373 -1.34 8.04 -12.57
C ALA A 373 -2.62 7.30 -12.97
N ARG A 374 -2.48 6.21 -13.73
CA ARG A 374 -3.59 5.31 -14.05
C ARG A 374 -3.61 4.08 -13.15
N VAL A 375 -2.47 3.77 -12.52
CA VAL A 375 -2.33 2.69 -11.55
C VAL A 375 -1.70 3.25 -10.29
N VAL A 376 -2.18 2.84 -9.11
CA VAL A 376 -1.59 3.15 -7.81
C VAL A 376 -1.35 1.84 -7.07
N SER A 377 -0.08 1.57 -6.77
CA SER A 377 0.38 0.46 -5.96
C SER A 377 0.44 0.88 -4.50
N MET A 378 -0.29 0.16 -3.64
CA MET A 378 -0.43 0.44 -2.21
C MET A 378 -0.06 -0.82 -1.41
N SER A 379 1.24 -1.08 -1.30
CA SER A 379 1.82 -2.27 -0.66
C SER A 379 1.84 -2.18 0.87
N PHE A 380 0.79 -1.59 1.45
CA PHE A 380 0.61 -1.35 2.87
C PHE A 380 -0.81 -1.71 3.31
N ALA A 381 -0.98 -1.90 4.61
CA ALA A 381 -2.29 -2.15 5.20
C ALA A 381 -2.42 -1.53 6.59
N GLY A 382 -3.66 -1.32 7.02
CA GLY A 382 -4.00 -0.64 8.25
C GLY A 382 -5.51 -0.64 8.52
N PRO A 383 -5.95 0.19 9.48
CA PRO A 383 -7.35 0.22 9.89
C PRO A 383 -8.27 0.89 8.86
N ALA A 384 -9.58 0.70 9.06
CA ALA A 384 -10.59 1.49 8.37
C ALA A 384 -10.41 2.98 8.75
N ASP A 385 -10.41 3.83 7.73
CA ASP A 385 -10.07 5.24 7.81
C ASP A 385 -10.98 6.02 6.84
N PRO A 386 -11.91 6.83 7.36
CA PRO A 386 -12.88 7.53 6.53
C PRO A 386 -12.27 8.51 5.51
N LEU A 387 -11.13 9.13 5.81
CA LEU A 387 -10.44 10.01 4.86
C LEU A 387 -9.76 9.19 3.75
N MET A 388 -9.12 8.09 4.11
CA MET A 388 -8.54 7.15 3.13
C MET A 388 -9.62 6.62 2.18
N GLU A 389 -10.76 6.18 2.72
CA GLU A 389 -11.88 5.66 1.93
C GLU A 389 -12.39 6.69 0.92
N ARG A 390 -12.62 7.94 1.36
CA ARG A 390 -13.06 9.03 0.47
C ARG A 390 -12.07 9.28 -0.66
N MET A 391 -10.78 9.26 -0.37
CA MET A 391 -9.72 9.48 -1.35
C MET A 391 -9.63 8.33 -2.36
N VAL A 392 -9.70 7.09 -1.88
CA VAL A 392 -9.74 5.88 -2.69
C VAL A 392 -10.98 5.86 -3.60
N VAL A 393 -12.17 6.20 -3.10
CA VAL A 393 -13.39 6.29 -3.90
C VAL A 393 -13.27 7.38 -4.97
N ALA A 394 -12.72 8.55 -4.63
CA ALA A 394 -12.55 9.63 -5.59
C ALA A 394 -11.50 9.31 -6.68
N ALA A 395 -10.40 8.63 -6.32
CA ALA A 395 -9.40 8.15 -7.27
C ALA A 395 -10.00 7.11 -8.23
N ALA A 396 -10.79 6.17 -7.71
CA ALA A 396 -11.52 5.21 -8.54
C ALA A 396 -12.52 5.90 -9.48
N GLY A 397 -13.20 6.96 -9.02
CA GLY A 397 -14.06 7.82 -9.85
C GLY A 397 -13.33 8.52 -11.00
N LYS A 398 -12.01 8.69 -10.90
CA LYS A 398 -11.12 9.15 -11.99
C LYS A 398 -10.53 8.02 -12.83
N ASN A 399 -11.10 6.82 -12.73
CA ASN A 399 -10.68 5.65 -13.50
C ASN A 399 -9.23 5.19 -13.24
N MET A 400 -8.76 5.40 -11.99
CA MET A 400 -7.48 4.91 -11.51
C MET A 400 -7.62 3.48 -10.95
N ALA A 401 -6.73 2.57 -11.35
CA ALA A 401 -6.62 1.25 -10.79
C ALA A 401 -5.88 1.31 -9.45
N LEU A 402 -6.61 1.07 -8.37
CA LEU A 402 -6.09 1.05 -7.01
C LEU A 402 -5.83 -0.39 -6.59
N ILE A 403 -4.57 -0.75 -6.41
CA ILE A 403 -4.14 -2.12 -6.13
C ILE A 403 -3.42 -2.11 -4.78
N ALA A 404 -3.86 -2.97 -3.87
CA ALA A 404 -3.34 -2.99 -2.52
C ALA A 404 -3.05 -4.40 -2.00
N ALA A 405 -2.09 -4.49 -1.10
CA ALA A 405 -1.80 -5.71 -0.36
C ALA A 405 -3.02 -6.16 0.47
N ALA A 406 -3.34 -7.45 0.46
CA ALA A 406 -4.44 -8.00 1.25
C ALA A 406 -4.14 -8.04 2.76
N GLY A 407 -2.86 -8.07 3.15
CA GLY A 407 -2.43 -8.11 4.54
C GLY A 407 -1.66 -9.38 4.90
N ASN A 408 -0.81 -9.30 5.93
CA ASN A 408 0.08 -10.37 6.40
C ASN A 408 -0.13 -10.76 7.88
N GLU A 409 -1.34 -10.59 8.41
CA GLU A 409 -1.68 -10.83 9.83
C GLU A 409 -2.24 -12.24 10.09
N GLY A 410 -2.28 -13.10 9.07
CA GLY A 410 -2.73 -14.48 9.13
C GLY A 410 -4.19 -14.68 8.69
N PRO A 411 -4.61 -15.94 8.45
CA PRO A 411 -5.90 -16.24 7.82
C PRO A 411 -7.13 -15.87 8.66
N GLY A 412 -6.99 -15.73 9.98
CA GLY A 412 -8.06 -15.31 10.88
C GLY A 412 -8.09 -13.80 11.17
N ALA A 413 -7.19 -13.02 10.56
CA ALA A 413 -7.13 -11.58 10.78
C ALA A 413 -8.33 -10.87 10.12
N PRO A 414 -8.80 -9.75 10.69
CA PRO A 414 -9.85 -8.97 10.07
C PRO A 414 -9.40 -8.38 8.72
N PRO A 415 -10.35 -7.97 7.86
CA PRO A 415 -10.04 -7.24 6.63
C PRO A 415 -9.15 -6.02 6.90
N GLN A 416 -8.15 -5.82 6.04
CA GLN A 416 -7.21 -4.70 6.15
C GLN A 416 -7.43 -3.69 5.02
N TYR A 417 -7.16 -2.43 5.31
CA TYR A 417 -7.40 -1.31 4.40
C TYR A 417 -6.07 -0.72 3.91
N PRO A 418 -5.98 -0.20 2.67
CA PRO A 418 -7.09 0.09 1.77
C PRO A 418 -7.62 -1.11 0.97
N GLY A 419 -6.97 -2.28 1.03
CA GLY A 419 -7.39 -3.48 0.27
C GLY A 419 -8.86 -3.84 0.39
N ALA A 420 -9.44 -3.72 1.58
CA ALA A 420 -10.83 -4.06 1.84
C ALA A 420 -11.85 -3.01 1.35
N TYR A 421 -11.43 -1.83 0.86
CA TYR A 421 -12.37 -0.89 0.26
C TYR A 421 -12.87 -1.42 -1.10
N ALA A 422 -14.18 -1.31 -1.33
CA ALA A 422 -14.84 -1.87 -2.52
C ALA A 422 -14.16 -1.57 -3.88
N PRO A 423 -13.73 -0.33 -4.18
CA PRO A 423 -13.09 -0.02 -5.48
C PRO A 423 -11.63 -0.46 -5.59
N VAL A 424 -11.03 -1.00 -4.53
CA VAL A 424 -9.63 -1.49 -4.52
C VAL A 424 -9.57 -2.93 -5.00
N ILE A 425 -8.48 -3.29 -5.66
CA ILE A 425 -8.13 -4.65 -6.03
C ILE A 425 -7.17 -5.16 -4.96
N ALA A 426 -7.69 -5.89 -3.98
CA ALA A 426 -6.85 -6.53 -2.95
C ALA A 426 -6.16 -7.77 -3.51
N VAL A 427 -4.85 -7.86 -3.27
CA VAL A 427 -3.97 -8.90 -3.81
C VAL A 427 -3.39 -9.75 -2.69
N ALA A 428 -3.65 -11.06 -2.75
CA ALA A 428 -3.00 -12.06 -1.91
C ALA A 428 -1.67 -12.53 -2.53
N ALA A 429 -0.83 -13.17 -1.71
CA ALA A 429 0.42 -13.77 -2.16
C ALA A 429 0.26 -15.28 -2.29
N VAL A 430 0.88 -15.87 -3.31
CA VAL A 430 1.06 -17.32 -3.47
C VAL A 430 2.55 -17.66 -3.56
N ASP A 431 2.90 -18.89 -3.17
CA ASP A 431 4.24 -19.45 -3.39
C ASP A 431 4.40 -20.04 -4.81
N GLU A 432 5.58 -20.57 -5.10
CA GLU A 432 5.92 -21.19 -6.39
C GLU A 432 5.00 -22.37 -6.78
N THR A 433 4.31 -22.98 -5.81
CA THR A 433 3.37 -24.08 -6.04
C THR A 433 1.94 -23.60 -6.25
N GLY A 434 1.71 -22.28 -6.20
CA GLY A 434 0.39 -21.67 -6.28
C GLY A 434 -0.40 -21.74 -4.97
N LYS A 435 0.23 -22.13 -3.86
CA LYS A 435 -0.43 -22.17 -2.55
C LYS A 435 -0.38 -20.80 -1.90
N VAL A 436 -1.49 -20.40 -1.29
CA VAL A 436 -1.59 -19.08 -0.65
C VAL A 436 -0.64 -18.96 0.53
N TYR A 437 0.05 -17.83 0.59
CA TYR A 437 0.97 -17.45 1.65
C TYR A 437 0.35 -17.67 3.04
N ARG A 438 1.10 -18.37 3.90
CA ARG A 438 0.62 -18.83 5.21
C ARG A 438 0.24 -17.69 6.15
N GLN A 439 0.96 -16.56 6.09
CA GLN A 439 0.65 -15.38 6.91
C GLN A 439 -0.27 -14.39 6.18
N GLY A 440 -0.64 -14.64 4.92
CA GLY A 440 -1.58 -13.78 4.21
C GLY A 440 -2.95 -13.79 4.88
N ASN A 441 -3.67 -12.67 4.84
CA ASN A 441 -5.06 -12.61 5.25
C ASN A 441 -5.96 -13.45 4.33
N ARG A 442 -7.20 -13.72 4.77
CA ARG A 442 -8.26 -14.33 3.96
C ARG A 442 -9.52 -13.48 4.01
N GLY A 443 -10.39 -13.65 3.03
CA GLY A 443 -11.72 -13.03 3.01
C GLY A 443 -12.18 -12.59 1.62
N ASP A 444 -13.49 -12.39 1.47
CA ASP A 444 -14.16 -12.09 0.19
C ASP A 444 -13.78 -10.75 -0.45
N TYR A 445 -13.08 -9.89 0.31
CA TYR A 445 -12.54 -8.64 -0.22
C TYR A 445 -11.35 -8.85 -1.15
N ILE A 446 -10.63 -9.98 -1.05
CA ILE A 446 -9.49 -10.34 -1.90
C ILE A 446 -10.00 -10.66 -3.31
N LYS A 447 -9.35 -10.09 -4.33
CA LYS A 447 -9.80 -10.17 -5.73
C LYS A 447 -8.84 -10.95 -6.63
N LEU A 448 -7.55 -10.96 -6.30
CA LEU A 448 -6.52 -11.66 -7.05
C LEU A 448 -5.44 -12.17 -6.11
N ALA A 449 -4.58 -13.03 -6.63
CA ALA A 449 -3.28 -13.33 -6.07
C ALA A 449 -2.17 -13.14 -7.10
N ALA A 450 -0.93 -13.04 -6.63
CA ALA A 450 0.28 -13.10 -7.46
C ALA A 450 1.43 -13.72 -6.63
N PRO A 451 2.52 -14.15 -7.28
CA PRO A 451 3.74 -14.56 -6.59
C PRO A 451 4.13 -13.60 -5.46
N GLY A 452 4.45 -14.15 -4.29
CA GLY A 452 4.82 -13.31 -3.15
C GLY A 452 5.52 -14.02 -2.01
N VAL A 453 6.14 -15.17 -2.28
CA VAL A 453 6.95 -15.90 -1.31
C VAL A 453 8.32 -16.17 -1.91
N ASP A 454 9.38 -15.67 -1.29
CA ASP A 454 10.76 -15.87 -1.75
C ASP A 454 11.01 -15.33 -3.17
N VAL A 455 10.41 -14.18 -3.49
CA VAL A 455 10.57 -13.48 -4.78
C VAL A 455 11.85 -12.64 -4.77
N LEU A 456 12.73 -12.81 -5.76
CA LEU A 456 13.90 -11.95 -5.91
C LEU A 456 13.48 -10.51 -6.23
N ALA A 457 13.93 -9.56 -5.41
CA ALA A 457 13.58 -8.16 -5.53
C ALA A 457 14.81 -7.26 -5.42
N ALA A 458 14.70 -6.04 -5.97
CA ALA A 458 15.72 -5.02 -5.85
C ALA A 458 15.84 -4.55 -4.39
N ALA A 459 17.07 -4.36 -3.93
CA ALA A 459 17.40 -3.79 -2.63
C ALA A 459 18.30 -2.56 -2.83
N PRO A 460 18.37 -1.62 -1.87
CA PRO A 460 19.08 -0.36 -2.06
C PRO A 460 20.57 -0.57 -2.39
N HIS A 461 21.17 0.44 -3.01
CA HIS A 461 22.59 0.48 -3.37
C HIS A 461 23.00 -0.59 -4.39
N GLY A 462 22.11 -0.91 -5.33
CA GLY A 462 22.34 -1.91 -6.38
C GLY A 462 22.22 -3.37 -5.91
N GLY A 463 21.67 -3.59 -4.71
CA GLY A 463 21.52 -4.90 -4.10
C GLY A 463 20.30 -5.68 -4.59
N TYR A 464 20.23 -6.95 -4.20
CA TYR A 464 19.07 -7.81 -4.44
C TYR A 464 18.85 -8.68 -3.20
N ASP A 465 17.60 -8.93 -2.85
CA ASP A 465 17.23 -9.80 -1.73
C ASP A 465 15.91 -10.52 -2.02
N LEU A 466 15.59 -11.55 -1.24
CA LEU A 466 14.28 -12.19 -1.32
C LEU A 466 13.23 -11.42 -0.52
N SER A 467 12.09 -11.22 -1.16
CA SER A 467 10.91 -10.60 -0.56
C SER A 467 9.78 -11.62 -0.44
N THR A 468 9.16 -11.63 0.74
CA THR A 468 7.99 -12.46 1.05
C THR A 468 6.90 -11.57 1.65
N GLY A 469 5.71 -11.59 1.08
CA GLY A 469 4.55 -10.86 1.56
C GLY A 469 3.56 -10.51 0.46
N THR A 470 2.39 -10.03 0.85
CA THR A 470 1.39 -9.51 -0.09
C THR A 470 1.81 -8.19 -0.77
N SER A 471 2.86 -7.51 -0.28
CA SER A 471 3.43 -6.32 -0.91
C SER A 471 3.96 -6.58 -2.32
N ILE A 472 4.83 -7.57 -2.50
CA ILE A 472 5.45 -7.84 -3.80
C ILE A 472 4.42 -8.32 -4.83
N ALA A 473 3.47 -9.16 -4.41
CA ALA A 473 2.33 -9.59 -5.22
C ALA A 473 1.48 -8.39 -5.69
N CYS A 474 1.24 -7.42 -4.81
CA CYS A 474 0.55 -6.17 -5.14
C CYS A 474 1.31 -5.34 -6.20
N ALA A 475 2.63 -5.23 -6.08
CA ALA A 475 3.48 -4.55 -7.06
C ALA A 475 3.43 -5.24 -8.43
N GLU A 476 3.54 -6.57 -8.47
CA GLU A 476 3.44 -7.35 -9.71
C GLU A 476 2.09 -7.14 -10.43
N VAL A 477 0.96 -7.24 -9.71
CA VAL A 477 -0.37 -6.98 -10.29
C VAL A 477 -0.51 -5.52 -10.76
N SER A 478 0.18 -4.57 -10.11
CA SER A 478 0.25 -3.18 -10.55
C SER A 478 0.94 -3.04 -11.91
N GLY A 479 2.00 -3.79 -12.16
CA GLY A 479 2.61 -3.87 -13.49
C GLY A 479 1.70 -4.55 -14.51
N VAL A 480 1.04 -5.66 -14.17
CA VAL A 480 0.07 -6.32 -15.08
C VAL A 480 -1.06 -5.37 -15.49
N ALA A 481 -1.60 -4.59 -14.55
CA ALA A 481 -2.57 -3.54 -14.85
C ALA A 481 -2.00 -2.47 -15.80
N ALA A 482 -0.73 -2.11 -15.67
CA ALA A 482 -0.08 -1.17 -16.59
C ALA A 482 0.06 -1.75 -18.01
N LEU A 483 0.36 -3.05 -18.15
CA LEU A 483 0.40 -3.71 -19.47
C LEU A 483 -0.97 -3.64 -20.18
N LEU A 484 -2.06 -3.90 -19.44
CA LEU A 484 -3.42 -3.80 -19.98
C LEU A 484 -3.76 -2.39 -20.46
N LEU A 485 -3.32 -1.38 -19.70
CA LEU A 485 -3.57 0.02 -20.00
C LEU A 485 -2.72 0.55 -21.16
N GLU A 486 -1.54 -0.04 -21.43
CA GLU A 486 -0.81 0.24 -22.68
C GLU A 486 -1.61 -0.26 -23.90
N ARG A 487 -2.11 -1.50 -23.83
CA ARG A 487 -2.88 -2.11 -24.92
C ARG A 487 -4.21 -1.43 -25.17
N ASN A 488 -4.86 -0.96 -24.10
CA ASN A 488 -6.13 -0.27 -24.17
C ASN A 488 -6.14 0.93 -23.20
N PRO A 489 -5.64 2.11 -23.63
CA PRO A 489 -5.60 3.31 -22.80
C PRO A 489 -6.98 3.78 -22.33
N GLY A 490 -8.05 3.44 -23.07
CA GLY A 490 -9.44 3.74 -22.74
C GLY A 490 -10.10 2.75 -21.80
N LEU A 491 -9.41 1.67 -21.39
CA LEU A 491 -9.96 0.66 -20.48
C LEU A 491 -10.37 1.29 -19.16
N ASP A 492 -11.63 1.07 -18.78
CA ASP A 492 -12.16 1.53 -17.51
C ASP A 492 -11.84 0.56 -16.36
N LEU A 493 -11.99 1.02 -15.12
CA LEU A 493 -11.67 0.25 -13.93
C LEU A 493 -12.51 -1.03 -13.85
N LYS A 494 -13.77 -0.97 -14.29
CA LYS A 494 -14.65 -2.13 -14.32
C LYS A 494 -14.14 -3.19 -15.31
N GLY A 495 -13.79 -2.77 -16.52
CA GLY A 495 -13.20 -3.62 -17.56
C GLY A 495 -11.86 -4.20 -17.14
N LEU A 496 -10.98 -3.39 -16.54
CA LEU A 496 -9.70 -3.84 -16.02
C LEU A 496 -9.87 -4.92 -14.94
N ARG A 497 -10.76 -4.70 -13.96
CA ARG A 497 -11.09 -5.68 -12.91
C ARG A 497 -11.65 -6.97 -13.50
N ARG A 498 -12.53 -6.86 -14.49
CA ARG A 498 -13.11 -8.00 -15.18
C ARG A 498 -12.03 -8.82 -15.88
N ILE A 499 -11.20 -8.19 -16.71
CA ILE A 499 -10.13 -8.87 -17.46
C ILE A 499 -9.18 -9.60 -16.50
N LEU A 500 -8.69 -8.91 -15.47
CA LEU A 500 -7.79 -9.52 -14.48
C LEU A 500 -8.44 -10.73 -13.79
N ALA A 501 -9.72 -10.66 -13.45
CA ALA A 501 -10.42 -11.76 -12.78
C ALA A 501 -10.72 -12.94 -13.72
N GLU A 502 -11.17 -12.66 -14.95
CA GLU A 502 -11.55 -13.69 -15.94
C GLU A 502 -10.33 -14.41 -16.53
N SER A 503 -9.17 -13.75 -16.59
CA SER A 503 -7.93 -14.35 -17.07
C SER A 503 -7.10 -15.03 -15.98
N ALA A 504 -7.50 -14.91 -14.72
CA ALA A 504 -6.73 -15.44 -13.59
C ALA A 504 -6.76 -16.97 -13.54
N ARG A 505 -5.62 -17.58 -13.19
CA ARG A 505 -5.53 -19.03 -12.96
C ARG A 505 -6.12 -19.39 -11.61
N LYS A 506 -6.83 -20.50 -11.55
CA LYS A 506 -7.49 -20.95 -10.31
C LYS A 506 -6.48 -21.19 -9.18
N VAL A 507 -6.78 -20.65 -8.00
CA VAL A 507 -6.08 -20.97 -6.74
C VAL A 507 -6.92 -21.97 -5.95
N ALA A 508 -6.31 -23.05 -5.49
CA ALA A 508 -7.04 -24.11 -4.79
C ALA A 508 -7.59 -23.61 -3.44
N GLY A 509 -8.90 -23.79 -3.24
CA GLY A 509 -9.58 -23.44 -1.98
C GLY A 509 -9.94 -21.97 -1.82
N GLU A 510 -9.73 -21.14 -2.85
CA GLU A 510 -10.00 -19.70 -2.80
C GLU A 510 -11.01 -19.28 -3.88
N ASN A 511 -11.72 -18.18 -3.64
CA ASN A 511 -12.70 -17.60 -4.58
C ASN A 511 -12.08 -16.62 -5.58
N PHE A 512 -10.76 -16.43 -5.52
CA PHE A 512 -9.98 -15.59 -6.42
C PHE A 512 -8.95 -16.43 -7.18
N GLY A 513 -8.44 -15.91 -8.29
CA GLY A 513 -7.37 -16.53 -9.06
C GLY A 513 -6.03 -15.81 -8.94
N ALA A 514 -4.95 -16.48 -9.33
CA ALA A 514 -3.62 -15.91 -9.49
C ALA A 514 -3.51 -15.21 -10.85
N ALA A 515 -2.92 -14.01 -10.88
CA ALA A 515 -2.77 -13.22 -12.08
C ALA A 515 -1.97 -13.96 -13.17
N ASP A 516 -2.35 -13.70 -14.41
CA ASP A 516 -1.69 -14.23 -15.61
C ASP A 516 -1.63 -13.10 -16.63
N ALA A 517 -0.44 -12.51 -16.80
CA ALA A 517 -0.27 -11.30 -17.60
C ALA A 517 -0.51 -11.57 -19.09
N ALA A 518 -0.01 -12.69 -19.59
CA ALA A 518 -0.19 -13.06 -21.00
C ALA A 518 -1.68 -13.34 -21.30
N ALA A 519 -2.36 -14.12 -20.45
CA ALA A 519 -3.78 -14.38 -20.63
C ALA A 519 -4.61 -13.09 -20.53
N ALA A 520 -4.26 -12.19 -19.60
CA ALA A 520 -4.94 -10.90 -19.46
C ALA A 520 -4.83 -10.03 -20.73
N LEU A 521 -3.65 -9.97 -21.35
CA LEU A 521 -3.44 -9.18 -22.58
C LEU A 521 -4.08 -9.79 -23.83
N GLN A 522 -4.43 -11.08 -23.78
CA GLN A 522 -5.12 -11.80 -24.85
C GLN A 522 -6.64 -11.82 -24.68
N ALA A 523 -7.15 -11.49 -23.49
CA ALA A 523 -8.58 -11.38 -23.22
C ALA A 523 -9.20 -10.23 -24.04
N LYS A 524 -10.41 -10.46 -24.56
CA LYS A 524 -11.14 -9.52 -25.43
C LYS A 524 -12.08 -8.59 -24.67
#